data_AF-A0A920DT48-F1
#
_entry.id   AF-A0A920DT48-F1
#
_cell.length_a   1.000
_cell.length_b   1.000
_cell.length_c   1.000
_cell.angle_alpha   90.00
_cell.angle_beta   90.00
_cell.angle_gamma   90.00
#
_symmetry.space_group_name_H-M   'P 1'
#
loop_
_entity.id
_entity.type
_entity.pdbx_description
1 polymer ?
#
loop_
_entity_poly.entity_id
_entity_poly.type
_entity_poly.pdbx_seq_one_letter_code
_entity_poly.pdbx_strand_id
1 'polypeptide(L)' 'MDCTDGVKINFNEEWVHLRKSNTEPIIRVYTESITSQKADALALRFIKEISDL' A
#
# COMPACT_ATOMS: atom_id res chain seq x y z
N MET A 1 -0.04 4.63 -12.23
CA MET A 1 1.01 4.32 -11.23
C MET A 1 1.87 5.56 -11.08
N ASP A 2 2.13 5.98 -9.85
CA ASP A 2 2.98 7.13 -9.53
C ASP A 2 4.15 6.65 -8.66
N CYS A 3 5.37 7.08 -9.00
CA CYS A 3 6.61 6.63 -8.37
C CYS A 3 7.39 7.78 -7.67
N THR A 4 6.77 8.95 -7.48
CA THR A 4 7.46 10.16 -6.99
C THR A 4 7.81 10.09 -5.50
N ASP A 5 6.96 9.48 -4.67
CA ASP A 5 7.15 9.32 -3.22
C ASP A 5 6.90 7.88 -2.79
N GLY A 6 7.71 6.94 -3.28
CA GLY A 6 7.47 5.50 -3.14
C GLY A 6 6.71 4.96 -4.35
N VAL A 7 5.81 4.00 -4.15
CA VAL A 7 5.04 3.37 -5.24
C VAL A 7 3.56 3.48 -4.92
N LYS A 8 2.84 4.29 -5.69
CA LYS A 8 1.38 4.42 -5.62
C LYS A 8 0.73 3.77 -6.84
N ILE A 9 -0.13 2.80 -6.59
CA ILE A 9 -0.89 2.08 -7.62
C ILE A 9 -2.35 2.47 -7.43
N ASN A 10 -2.92 3.12 -8.45
CA ASN A 10 -4.33 3.45 -8.50
C ASN A 10 -5.03 2.39 -9.36
N PHE A 11 -6.07 1.79 -8.80
CA PHE A 11 -7.08 1.00 -9.50
C PHE A 11 -8.32 1.89 -9.72
N ASN A 12 -9.37 1.36 -10.36
CA ASN A 12 -10.56 2.17 -10.68
C ASN A 12 -11.25 2.74 -9.43
N GLU A 13 -11.40 1.94 -8.37
CA GLU A 13 -12.17 2.29 -7.17
C GLU A 13 -11.37 2.18 -5.88
N GLU A 14 -10.07 1.93 -6.00
CA GLU A 14 -9.17 1.70 -4.86
C GLU A 14 -7.73 2.05 -5.21
N TRP A 15 -6.90 2.27 -4.20
CA TRP A 15 -5.48 2.52 -4.40
C TRP A 15 -4.65 1.98 -3.24
N VAL A 16 -3.38 1.70 -3.53
CA VAL A 16 -2.36 1.35 -2.54
C VAL A 16 -1.16 2.26 -2.72
N HIS A 17 -0.55 2.66 -1.62
CA HIS A 17 0.67 3.46 -1.60
C HIS A 17 1.68 2.85 -0.64
N LEU A 18 2.79 2.40 -1.21
CA LEU A 18 3.95 1.83 -0.52
C LEU A 18 5.03 2.91 -0.40
N ARG A 19 5.48 3.17 0.82
CA ARG A 19 6.50 4.21 1.07
C ARG A 19 7.49 3.76 2.13
N LYS A 20 8.79 3.97 1.87
CA LYS A 20 9.80 3.86 2.93
C LYS A 20 9.66 5.01 3.91
N SER A 21 9.72 4.73 5.21
CA SER A 21 9.76 5.79 6.21
C SER A 21 11.05 6.59 6.12
N ASN A 22 10.93 7.92 6.19
CA ASN A 22 12.09 8.82 6.15
C ASN A 22 12.84 8.85 7.49
N THR A 23 12.19 8.53 8.60
CA THR A 23 12.72 8.68 9.95
C THR A 23 12.93 7.35 10.68
N GLU A 24 12.30 6.28 10.22
CA GLU A 24 12.31 4.97 10.87
C GLU A 24 12.66 3.88 9.84
N PRO A 25 13.28 2.77 10.24
CA PRO A 25 13.63 1.67 9.33
C PRO A 25 12.41 0.77 9.05
N ILE A 26 11.29 1.37 8.61
CA ILE A 26 10.03 0.68 8.32
C ILE A 26 9.49 1.05 6.93
N ILE A 27 8.65 0.17 6.38
CA ILE A 27 7.84 0.43 5.18
C ILE A 27 6.41 0.72 5.63
N ARG A 28 5.81 1.77 5.10
CA ARG A 28 4.40 2.14 5.32
C ARG A 28 3.56 1.70 4.12
N VAL A 29 2.40 1.14 4.41
CA VAL A 29 1.39 0.72 3.42
C VAL A 29 0.12 1.50 3.72
N TYR A 30 -0.36 2.27 2.76
CA TYR A 30 -1.65 2.95 2.82
C TYR A 30 -2.57 2.37 1.76
N THR A 31 -3.81 2.10 2.12
CA THR A 31 -4.83 1.56 1.21
C THR A 31 -6.13 2.27 1.41
N GLU A 32 -6.83 2.51 0.31
CA GLU A 32 -8.20 3.02 0.30
C GLU A 32 -9.00 2.21 -0.69
N SER A 33 -10.23 1.88 -0.32
CA SER A 33 -11.18 1.16 -1.14
C SER A 33 -12.60 1.54 -0.70
N ILE A 34 -13.60 1.02 -1.40
CA ILE A 34 -15.03 1.34 -1.17
C ILE A 34 -15.49 0.96 0.24
N THR A 35 -14.89 -0.07 0.85
CA THR A 35 -15.21 -0.51 2.22
C THR A 35 -13.94 -0.72 3.02
N SER A 36 -14.02 -0.55 4.35
CA SER A 36 -12.90 -0.84 5.26
C SER A 36 -12.37 -2.26 5.06
N GLN A 37 -13.25 -3.25 4.93
CA GLN A 37 -12.86 -4.65 4.75
C GLN A 37 -12.06 -4.87 3.47
N LYS A 38 -12.41 -4.19 2.37
CA LYS A 38 -11.63 -4.26 1.13
C LYS A 38 -10.28 -3.56 1.28
N ALA A 39 -10.24 -2.40 1.93
CA ALA A 39 -8.99 -1.69 2.20
C ALA A 39 -8.05 -2.55 3.08
N ASP A 40 -8.57 -3.16 4.15
CA ASP A 40 -7.82 -4.04 5.05
C ASP A 40 -7.29 -5.27 4.31
N ALA A 41 -8.14 -5.91 3.49
CA ALA A 41 -7.73 -7.05 2.67
C ALA A 41 -6.65 -6.67 1.64
N LEU A 42 -6.75 -5.48 1.04
CA LEU A 42 -5.75 -4.95 0.12
C LEU A 42 -4.41 -4.74 0.85
N ALA A 43 -4.43 -4.12 2.03
CA ALA A 43 -3.22 -3.89 2.83
C ALA A 43 -2.54 -5.21 3.21
N LEU A 44 -3.31 -6.17 3.75
CA LEU A 44 -2.80 -7.48 4.15
C LEU A 44 -2.17 -8.24 2.99
N ARG A 45 -2.80 -8.19 1.80
CA ARG A 45 -2.25 -8.80 0.60
C ARG A 45 -0.87 -8.23 0.26
N PHE A 46 -0.73 -6.91 0.20
CA PHE A 46 0.54 -6.27 -0.14
C PHE A 46 1.61 -6.47 0.92
N ILE A 47 1.24 -6.44 2.21
CA ILE A 47 2.15 -6.77 3.32
C ILE A 47 2.70 -8.19 3.15
N LYS A 48 1.83 -9.16 2.83
CA LYS A 48 2.24 -10.55 2.59
C LYS A 48 3.16 -10.68 1.38
N GLU A 49 2.80 -10.08 0.25
CA GLU A 49 3.63 -10.12 -0.97
C GLU A 49 5.04 -9.53 -0.74
N ILE A 50 5.16 -8.48 0.09
CA ILE A 50 6.46 -7.87 0.42
C ILE A 50 7.25 -8.70 1.43
N SER A 51 6.57 -9.32 2.40
CA SER A 51 7.23 -10.12 3.44
C SER A 51 7.69 -11.49 2.94
N ASP A 52 7.09 -12.01 1.87
CA ASP A 52 7.44 -13.28 1.24
C ASP A 52 8.60 -13.13 0.21
N LEU A 53 9.13 -11.91 0.03
CA LEU A 53 10.21 -11.57 -0.90
C LEU A 53 11.60 -11.60 -0.21
#